data_AF-A0A5C6U0Y9-F1
#
_entry.id   AF-A0A5C6U0Y9-F1
#
_cell.length_a   1.000
_cell.length_b   1.000
_cell.length_c   1.000
_cell.angle_alpha   90.00
_cell.angle_beta   90.00
_cell.angle_gamma   90.00
#
_symmetry.space_group_name_H-M   'P 1'
#
loop_
_entity.id
_entity.type
_entity.pdbx_description
1 polymer ?
#
loop_
_entity_poly.entity_id
_entity_poly.type
_entity_poly.pdbx_seq_one_letter_code
_entity_poly.pdbx_strand_id
1 'polypeptide(L)'
;MKTPFLRANAPLLLKLPLALALLLAGQSALPAATELADVPLFTSSSNAVKPNIMFILDDSGSMASDFMPDDANFARTKYGFHAAQCNGLAYNPGVTYTLPVDDTGTPKAAGSTSFTDPNVNITTRRVVSDTSVTIVASGDVTVNFPASPAPQNNWFTVGNTATIFSSTNTTNFMEGTVKSWNAATRQLTITVRKAQGTGSALTSVRAGPGYMPFYYTYSGTNAALSYTYTATGVSTTTPFYQECNADDGTLTTFTRVDVTASSSDLQNYANWRAYYSTRILMAKSALSLSFRNIGDRYRVGYTAISSRTASGSKFLDIDTFDATQKKAFYDILFGATTGSTTPLRGALSKAGQYFANKAPSQTKDPVQYACQKNFTILSTDGYWNTGSEVTGSYGPLDVNNNRVGQQDGPPTERPMRDSGVDRITSVFNYTTTRTVDTQGATTRTDYSNVTTSATTTYSGPPAATGRLSTTFTGYLGGTIRRSP
;
A
#
# COMPACT_ATOMS: atom_id res chain seq x y z
N MET A 1 114.19 2.22 38.23
CA MET A 1 113.59 3.58 38.10
C MET A 1 112.27 3.60 38.86
N LYS A 2 112.17 4.49 39.86
CA LYS A 2 110.98 5.08 40.53
C LYS A 2 109.75 4.20 40.88
N THR A 3 109.64 3.94 42.20
CA THR A 3 108.51 4.13 43.16
C THR A 3 107.02 4.14 42.75
N PRO A 4 106.10 3.82 43.71
CA PRO A 4 104.67 3.45 43.55
C PRO A 4 103.68 4.58 43.91
N PHE A 5 102.41 4.27 44.27
CA PHE A 5 101.28 5.06 44.90
C PHE A 5 99.97 5.00 44.05
N LEU A 6 98.85 4.35 44.45
CA LEU A 6 97.82 4.56 45.51
C LEU A 6 96.62 5.46 45.11
N ARG A 7 95.39 4.88 45.20
CA ARG A 7 94.02 5.45 45.44
C ARG A 7 93.46 6.42 44.36
N ALA A 8 92.15 6.52 44.04
CA ALA A 8 90.92 6.52 44.85
C ALA A 8 89.64 6.48 43.96
N ASN A 9 88.52 6.08 44.59
CA ASN A 9 87.10 6.51 44.40
C ASN A 9 86.22 6.05 43.20
N ALA A 10 85.07 5.46 43.58
CA ALA A 10 83.82 5.20 42.82
C ALA A 10 83.09 6.51 42.37
N PRO A 11 81.93 6.55 41.64
CA PRO A 11 80.87 5.52 41.44
C PRO A 11 80.32 5.38 39.98
N LEU A 12 79.82 4.19 39.62
CA LEU A 12 78.41 3.81 39.43
C LEU A 12 77.64 4.50 38.27
N LEU A 13 76.95 3.65 37.49
CA LEU A 13 75.79 3.88 36.60
C LEU A 13 76.02 3.86 35.07
N LEU A 14 75.32 2.89 34.46
CA LEU A 14 74.39 3.07 33.34
C LEU A 14 74.81 2.54 31.97
N LYS A 15 74.64 1.23 31.73
CA LYS A 15 74.30 0.70 30.39
C LYS A 15 73.47 -0.59 30.49
N LEU A 16 72.17 -0.46 30.70
CA LEU A 16 71.15 -1.41 30.26
C LEU A 16 69.78 -0.70 30.38
N PRO A 17 69.20 -0.17 29.29
CA PRO A 17 68.05 -0.87 28.72
C PRO A 17 67.85 -0.59 27.21
N LEU A 18 68.11 -1.57 26.35
CA LEU A 18 67.54 -1.58 24.99
C LEU A 18 66.82 -2.90 24.66
N ALA A 19 66.84 -3.87 25.57
CA ALA A 19 66.21 -5.17 25.38
C ALA A 19 64.82 -5.30 26.04
N LEU A 20 64.36 -4.32 26.83
CA LEU A 20 63.04 -4.36 27.50
C LEU A 20 61.92 -3.68 26.70
N ALA A 21 62.25 -2.96 25.61
CA ALA A 21 61.27 -2.25 24.78
C ALA A 21 60.65 -3.12 23.66
N LEU A 22 61.23 -4.29 23.34
CA LEU A 22 60.74 -5.16 22.26
C LEU A 22 59.87 -6.35 22.74
N LEU A 23 59.73 -6.57 24.05
CA LEU A 23 58.85 -7.63 24.60
C LEU A 23 57.43 -7.17 24.94
N LEU A 24 57.08 -5.89 24.71
CA LEU A 24 55.71 -5.37 24.98
C LEU A 24 54.81 -5.30 23.73
N ALA A 25 55.29 -5.69 22.54
CA ALA A 25 54.52 -5.58 21.29
C ALA A 25 53.67 -6.82 20.93
N GLY A 26 53.53 -7.78 21.85
CA GLY A 26 52.89 -9.08 21.62
C GLY A 26 51.58 -9.31 22.38
N GLN A 27 50.80 -8.27 22.70
CA GLN A 27 49.46 -8.49 23.25
C GLN A 27 48.49 -8.72 22.09
N SER A 28 48.11 -9.99 21.89
CA SER A 28 46.92 -10.37 21.16
C SER A 28 45.73 -9.57 21.69
N ALA A 29 45.16 -8.71 20.85
CA ALA A 29 43.90 -8.06 21.13
C ALA A 29 42.82 -9.14 21.23
N LEU A 30 42.44 -9.50 22.44
CA LEU A 30 41.19 -10.21 22.68
C LEU A 30 40.06 -9.29 22.17
N PRO A 31 39.08 -9.80 21.41
CA PRO A 31 37.89 -9.00 21.11
C PRO A 31 37.27 -8.58 22.44
N ALA A 32 37.17 -7.27 22.67
CA ALA A 32 36.37 -6.76 23.76
C ALA A 32 34.96 -7.32 23.58
N ALA A 33 34.35 -7.83 24.65
CA ALA A 33 32.96 -8.24 24.62
C ALA A 33 32.15 -7.03 24.15
N THR A 34 31.59 -7.13 22.95
CA THR A 34 30.65 -6.13 22.43
C THR A 34 29.40 -6.23 23.27
N GLU A 35 29.28 -5.41 24.31
CA GLU A 35 28.04 -5.30 25.06
C GLU A 35 26.98 -4.69 24.15
N LEU A 36 26.11 -5.56 23.64
CA LEU A 36 24.86 -5.15 23.04
C LEU A 36 24.04 -4.50 24.14
N ALA A 37 23.61 -3.26 23.94
CA ALA A 37 22.86 -2.57 24.99
C ALA A 37 21.55 -3.32 25.28
N ASP A 38 21.49 -3.92 26.48
CA ASP A 38 20.38 -4.72 27.03
C ASP A 38 19.21 -3.87 27.54
N VAL A 39 19.29 -2.55 27.38
CA VAL A 39 18.27 -1.61 27.85
C VAL A 39 17.21 -1.36 26.76
N PRO A 40 15.90 -1.41 27.10
CA PRO A 40 14.81 -1.12 26.17
C PRO A 40 14.96 0.24 25.48
N LEU A 41 14.40 0.35 24.27
CA LEU A 41 14.45 1.53 23.38
C LEU A 41 14.24 2.86 24.12
N PHE A 42 13.36 2.88 25.12
CA PHE A 42 12.92 4.09 25.83
C PHE A 42 13.84 4.56 26.98
N THR A 43 14.88 3.81 27.37
CA THR A 43 15.68 4.08 28.58
C THR A 43 17.15 4.45 28.35
N SER A 44 17.58 4.79 27.12
CA SER A 44 18.97 5.24 26.90
C SER A 44 19.24 6.58 27.61
N SER A 45 20.35 6.66 28.34
CA SER A 45 20.84 7.89 28.99
C SER A 45 21.34 8.89 27.95
N SER A 46 21.34 10.19 28.26
CA SER A 46 21.74 11.28 27.36
C SER A 46 23.22 11.25 26.93
N ASN A 47 24.05 10.40 27.56
CA ASN A 47 25.47 10.19 27.22
C ASN A 47 25.69 8.90 26.39
N ALA A 48 24.63 8.20 26.00
CA ALA A 48 24.71 7.00 25.17
C ALA A 48 24.83 7.35 23.69
N VAL A 49 25.50 6.48 22.92
CA VAL A 49 25.50 6.51 21.46
C VAL A 49 24.05 6.50 20.96
N LYS A 50 23.59 7.63 20.41
CA LYS A 50 22.19 7.82 19.99
C LYS A 50 21.87 6.88 18.83
N PRO A 51 20.83 6.05 18.89
CA PRO A 51 20.44 5.22 17.76
C PRO A 51 19.97 6.07 16.58
N ASN A 52 20.25 5.58 15.36
CA ASN A 52 19.77 6.17 14.12
C ASN A 52 18.46 5.49 13.68
N ILE A 53 17.49 6.27 13.22
CA ILE A 53 16.23 5.80 12.64
C ILE A 53 16.05 6.45 11.27
N MET A 54 16.03 5.66 10.20
CA MET A 54 15.59 6.09 8.88
C MET A 54 14.13 5.69 8.69
N PHE A 55 13.22 6.67 8.62
CA PHE A 55 11.83 6.40 8.28
C PHE A 55 11.61 6.45 6.78
N ILE A 56 10.92 5.45 6.22
CA ILE A 56 10.55 5.39 4.81
C ILE A 56 9.03 5.47 4.69
N LEU A 57 8.52 6.57 4.12
CA LEU A 57 7.10 6.76 3.86
C LEU A 57 6.75 6.41 2.42
N ASP A 58 5.72 5.61 2.23
CA ASP A 58 5.14 5.38 0.92
C ASP A 58 4.42 6.61 0.37
N ASP A 59 4.82 7.03 -0.83
CA ASP A 59 4.29 8.18 -1.57
C ASP A 59 3.78 7.77 -2.96
N SER A 60 3.46 6.49 -3.12
CA SER A 60 2.92 5.92 -4.34
C SER A 60 1.49 6.38 -4.65
N GLY A 61 0.99 6.05 -5.84
CA GLY A 61 -0.38 6.37 -6.24
C GLY A 61 -1.45 5.69 -5.38
N SER A 62 -1.22 4.46 -4.91
CA SER A 62 -2.18 3.72 -4.07
C SER A 62 -2.43 4.39 -2.73
N MET A 63 -1.46 5.13 -2.22
CA MET A 63 -1.59 5.89 -0.97
C MET A 63 -2.67 7.00 -1.04
N ALA A 64 -3.15 7.35 -2.24
CA ALA A 64 -4.28 8.26 -2.43
C ALA A 64 -5.66 7.60 -2.24
N SER A 65 -5.73 6.26 -2.18
CA SER A 65 -6.98 5.52 -2.08
C SER A 65 -7.70 5.78 -0.76
N ASP A 66 -9.04 5.81 -0.83
CA ASP A 66 -9.97 5.96 0.29
C ASP A 66 -10.58 4.62 0.76
N PHE A 67 -9.97 3.51 0.33
CA PHE A 67 -10.37 2.17 0.72
C PHE A 67 -9.20 1.21 0.95
N MET A 68 -9.41 0.20 1.78
CA MET A 68 -8.59 -1.00 1.91
C MET A 68 -9.44 -2.18 2.41
N PRO A 69 -9.24 -3.42 1.91
CA PRO A 69 -8.14 -3.86 1.04
C PRO A 69 -8.37 -3.59 -0.46
N ASP A 70 -7.28 -3.54 -1.25
CA ASP A 70 -7.33 -3.27 -2.69
C ASP A 70 -8.15 -4.31 -3.47
N ASP A 71 -7.98 -5.58 -3.14
CA ASP A 71 -8.60 -6.70 -3.86
C ASP A 71 -10.12 -6.78 -3.67
N ALA A 72 -10.68 -6.06 -2.69
CA ALA A 72 -12.11 -6.09 -2.42
C ALA A 72 -12.96 -5.30 -3.44
N ASN A 73 -12.33 -4.51 -4.32
CA ASN A 73 -12.94 -3.82 -5.47
C ASN A 73 -14.27 -3.11 -5.14
N PHE A 74 -14.25 -2.20 -4.17
CA PHE A 74 -15.44 -1.44 -3.84
C PHE A 74 -15.72 -0.37 -4.90
N ALA A 75 -16.73 -0.60 -5.72
CA ALA A 75 -17.38 0.52 -6.40
C ALA A 75 -18.09 1.39 -5.35
N ARG A 76 -18.24 2.70 -5.60
CA ARG A 76 -18.96 3.63 -4.70
C ARG A 76 -20.43 3.24 -4.47
N THR A 77 -20.98 2.37 -5.31
CA THR A 77 -22.33 1.81 -5.18
C THR A 77 -22.41 0.62 -4.21
N LYS A 78 -21.27 0.10 -3.73
CA LYS A 78 -21.23 -1.05 -2.83
C LYS A 78 -21.21 -0.62 -1.37
N TYR A 79 -21.84 -1.40 -0.50
CA TYR A 79 -21.83 -1.14 0.94
C TYR A 79 -20.40 -1.02 1.49
N GLY A 80 -19.51 -1.89 1.02
CA GLY A 80 -18.16 -2.00 1.55
C GLY A 80 -17.32 -0.73 1.40
N PHE A 81 -17.64 0.15 0.45
CA PHE A 81 -16.94 1.42 0.27
C PHE A 81 -17.06 2.34 1.50
N HIS A 82 -18.27 2.40 2.08
CA HIS A 82 -18.64 3.34 3.14
C HIS A 82 -18.87 2.67 4.51
N ALA A 83 -18.56 1.38 4.63
CA ALA A 83 -18.76 0.61 5.86
C ALA A 83 -17.41 0.23 6.48
N ALA A 84 -17.15 0.65 7.72
CA ALA A 84 -15.96 0.23 8.49
C ALA A 84 -15.88 -1.28 8.71
N GLN A 85 -17.02 -1.98 8.62
CA GLN A 85 -17.11 -3.44 8.59
C GLN A 85 -16.26 -4.06 7.48
N CYS A 86 -16.18 -3.39 6.33
CA CYS A 86 -15.62 -3.91 5.08
C CYS A 86 -14.37 -3.17 4.63
N ASN A 87 -14.28 -1.87 4.94
CA ASN A 87 -13.19 -1.00 4.52
C ASN A 87 -12.51 -0.42 5.76
N GLY A 88 -11.23 -0.76 5.98
CA GLY A 88 -10.46 -0.29 7.14
C GLY A 88 -10.21 1.22 7.17
N LEU A 89 -10.42 1.91 6.04
CA LEU A 89 -10.35 3.37 5.94
C LEU A 89 -11.69 4.08 6.09
N ALA A 90 -12.81 3.37 5.95
CA ALA A 90 -14.11 3.99 6.10
C ALA A 90 -14.29 4.52 7.53
N TYR A 91 -15.10 5.57 7.66
CA TYR A 91 -15.40 6.13 8.96
C TYR A 91 -16.03 5.09 9.89
N ASN A 92 -15.46 4.93 11.08
CA ASN A 92 -15.94 4.08 12.14
C ASN A 92 -16.41 4.94 13.32
N PRO A 93 -17.73 5.00 13.62
CA PRO A 93 -18.23 5.78 14.75
C PRO A 93 -17.75 5.26 16.12
N GLY A 94 -17.28 4.02 16.21
CA GLY A 94 -16.67 3.46 17.41
C GLY A 94 -15.22 3.87 17.65
N VAL A 95 -14.61 4.63 16.73
CA VAL A 95 -13.22 5.11 16.84
C VAL A 95 -13.21 6.62 17.06
N THR A 96 -12.46 7.09 18.04
CA THR A 96 -12.15 8.52 18.20
C THR A 96 -10.96 8.90 17.34
N TYR A 97 -11.19 9.73 16.33
CA TYR A 97 -10.15 10.21 15.42
C TYR A 97 -9.38 11.37 16.05
N THR A 98 -8.28 11.03 16.72
CA THR A 98 -7.39 11.98 17.40
C THR A 98 -6.73 12.91 16.39
N LEU A 99 -6.65 14.21 16.70
CA LEU A 99 -6.02 15.17 15.80
C LEU A 99 -4.51 14.88 15.70
N PRO A 100 -3.93 14.88 14.49
CA PRO A 100 -2.48 14.82 14.34
C PRO A 100 -1.84 16.03 15.02
N VAL A 101 -0.57 15.91 15.39
CA VAL A 101 0.18 16.99 16.05
C VAL A 101 1.25 17.56 15.15
N ASP A 102 1.68 18.80 15.42
CA ASP A 102 2.89 19.37 14.86
C ASP A 102 4.16 18.92 15.62
N ASP A 103 5.31 19.49 15.25
CA ASP A 103 6.62 19.19 15.82
C ASP A 103 6.73 19.53 17.32
N THR A 104 5.88 20.42 17.81
CA THR A 104 5.81 20.79 19.24
C THR A 104 4.86 19.88 20.04
N GLY A 105 4.14 18.98 19.35
CA GLY A 105 3.09 18.17 19.96
C GLY A 105 1.74 18.88 20.05
N THR A 106 1.60 20.07 19.47
CA THR A 106 0.35 20.82 19.44
C THR A 106 -0.60 20.18 18.43
N PRO A 107 -1.86 19.88 18.80
CA PRO A 107 -2.85 19.36 17.87
C PRO A 107 -3.08 20.31 16.68
N LYS A 108 -3.19 19.76 15.47
CA LYS A 108 -3.66 20.52 14.30
C LYS A 108 -5.11 20.97 14.50
N ALA A 109 -5.54 21.93 13.68
CA ALA A 109 -6.92 22.43 13.69
C ALA A 109 -7.94 21.29 13.53
N ALA A 110 -9.10 21.43 14.17
CA ALA A 110 -10.19 20.48 13.99
C ALA A 110 -10.66 20.47 12.53
N GLY A 111 -11.15 19.31 12.06
CA GLY A 111 -11.69 19.21 10.70
C GLY A 111 -12.89 20.12 10.51
N SER A 112 -12.98 20.77 9.34
CA SER A 112 -14.12 21.65 9.02
C SER A 112 -15.42 20.87 8.94
N THR A 113 -16.46 21.36 9.62
CA THR A 113 -17.84 20.83 9.56
C THR A 113 -18.69 21.52 8.48
N SER A 114 -18.13 22.49 7.74
CA SER A 114 -18.87 23.27 6.74
C SER A 114 -19.48 22.42 5.61
N PHE A 115 -19.06 21.16 5.46
CA PHE A 115 -19.66 20.24 4.50
C PHE A 115 -21.13 19.91 4.80
N THR A 116 -21.61 20.08 6.05
CA THR A 116 -23.03 19.93 6.38
C THR A 116 -23.85 21.19 6.16
N ASP A 117 -23.21 22.33 5.87
CA ASP A 117 -23.91 23.57 5.60
C ASP A 117 -24.44 23.57 4.15
N PRO A 118 -25.77 23.56 3.95
CA PRO A 118 -26.33 23.53 2.61
C PRO A 118 -26.08 24.85 1.84
N ASN A 119 -25.75 25.95 2.53
CA ASN A 119 -25.46 27.25 1.91
C ASN A 119 -24.02 27.35 1.37
N VAL A 120 -23.05 26.72 2.04
CA VAL A 120 -21.63 26.74 1.63
C VAL A 120 -21.42 26.09 0.26
N ASN A 121 -22.36 25.24 -0.18
CA ASN A 121 -22.30 24.58 -1.47
C ASN A 121 -23.10 25.27 -2.59
N ILE A 122 -23.89 26.33 -2.36
CA ILE A 122 -24.74 26.93 -3.42
C ILE A 122 -23.93 27.35 -4.66
N THR A 123 -22.78 27.98 -4.45
CA THR A 123 -21.99 28.63 -5.52
C THR A 123 -21.19 27.64 -6.35
N THR A 124 -20.88 26.45 -5.81
CA THR A 124 -20.21 25.36 -6.53
C THR A 124 -21.19 24.48 -7.32
N ARG A 125 -22.50 24.72 -7.18
CA ARG A 125 -23.57 23.90 -7.78
C ARG A 125 -24.09 24.51 -9.07
N ARG A 126 -24.49 23.62 -9.97
CA ARG A 126 -24.86 23.96 -11.34
C ARG A 126 -26.35 24.31 -11.41
N VAL A 127 -26.67 25.33 -12.20
CA VAL A 127 -28.05 25.74 -12.45
C VAL A 127 -28.75 24.68 -13.28
N VAL A 128 -29.97 24.32 -12.88
CA VAL A 128 -30.88 23.44 -13.59
C VAL A 128 -31.85 24.30 -14.40
N SER A 129 -32.23 23.87 -15.61
CA SER A 129 -33.13 24.62 -16.50
C SER A 129 -34.61 24.45 -16.16
N ASP A 130 -34.98 23.41 -15.41
CA ASP A 130 -36.35 23.20 -14.96
C ASP A 130 -36.81 24.35 -14.06
N THR A 131 -37.93 24.98 -14.41
CA THR A 131 -38.48 26.12 -13.64
C THR A 131 -38.95 25.71 -12.26
N SER A 132 -39.49 24.49 -12.14
CA SER A 132 -39.78 23.87 -10.85
C SER A 132 -39.62 22.35 -10.91
N VAL A 133 -39.21 21.75 -9.80
CA VAL A 133 -39.13 20.30 -9.63
C VAL A 133 -39.86 19.93 -8.34
N THR A 134 -40.84 19.02 -8.40
CA THR A 134 -41.55 18.57 -7.20
C THR A 134 -40.66 17.65 -6.37
N ILE A 135 -40.64 17.87 -5.06
CA ILE A 135 -39.88 17.05 -4.13
C ILE A 135 -40.63 15.74 -3.89
N VAL A 136 -40.01 14.62 -4.25
CA VAL A 136 -40.52 13.27 -3.98
C VAL A 136 -39.70 12.61 -2.87
N ALA A 137 -40.33 11.73 -2.08
CA ALA A 137 -39.65 11.02 -1.00
C ALA A 137 -38.74 9.88 -1.50
N SER A 138 -39.06 9.32 -2.67
CA SER A 138 -38.36 8.18 -3.27
C SER A 138 -38.65 8.10 -4.76
N GLY A 139 -37.86 7.31 -5.49
CA GLY A 139 -38.03 7.05 -6.91
C GLY A 139 -37.09 7.88 -7.78
N ASP A 140 -37.22 7.75 -9.09
CA ASP A 140 -36.33 8.44 -10.01
C ASP A 140 -36.81 9.86 -10.32
N VAL A 141 -35.89 10.81 -10.27
CA VAL A 141 -36.11 12.20 -10.65
C VAL A 141 -35.10 12.59 -11.72
N THR A 142 -35.60 13.13 -12.82
CA THR A 142 -34.78 13.66 -13.91
C THR A 142 -34.84 15.18 -13.93
N VAL A 143 -33.68 15.83 -14.03
CA VAL A 143 -33.54 17.27 -14.21
C VAL A 143 -32.69 17.58 -15.44
N ASN A 144 -32.98 18.72 -16.06
CA ASN A 144 -32.39 19.21 -17.29
C ASN A 144 -31.40 20.35 -17.00
N PHE A 145 -30.29 20.41 -17.72
CA PHE A 145 -29.29 21.48 -17.61
C PHE A 145 -29.35 22.43 -18.81
N PRO A 146 -29.00 23.72 -18.61
CA PRO A 146 -28.93 24.69 -19.70
C PRO A 146 -27.84 24.30 -20.72
N ALA A 147 -27.94 24.84 -21.93
CA ALA A 147 -26.91 24.66 -22.98
C ALA A 147 -25.60 25.41 -22.69
N SER A 148 -25.65 26.42 -21.82
CA SER A 148 -24.49 27.25 -21.45
C SER A 148 -24.41 27.43 -19.93
N PRO A 149 -23.25 27.18 -19.30
CA PRO A 149 -22.07 26.56 -19.89
C PRO A 149 -22.37 25.14 -20.37
N ALA A 150 -21.71 24.70 -21.45
CA ALA A 150 -21.94 23.38 -22.05
C ALA A 150 -21.73 22.27 -21.00
N PRO A 151 -22.71 21.38 -20.77
CA PRO A 151 -22.54 20.24 -19.88
C PRO A 151 -21.38 19.34 -20.29
N GLN A 152 -20.64 18.81 -19.30
CA GLN A 152 -19.52 17.91 -19.52
C GLN A 152 -19.79 16.54 -18.91
N ASN A 153 -19.26 15.48 -19.52
CA ASN A 153 -19.47 14.10 -19.07
C ASN A 153 -18.99 13.84 -17.64
N ASN A 154 -18.02 14.62 -17.15
CA ASN A 154 -17.46 14.47 -15.80
C ASN A 154 -18.23 15.25 -14.72
N TRP A 155 -19.35 15.92 -15.05
CA TRP A 155 -20.13 16.65 -14.04
C TRP A 155 -20.76 15.73 -13.00
N PHE A 156 -21.20 14.53 -13.42
CA PHE A 156 -21.81 13.53 -12.57
C PHE A 156 -21.33 12.15 -13.00
N THR A 157 -21.06 11.29 -12.03
CA THR A 157 -20.65 9.89 -12.24
C THR A 157 -21.76 9.00 -11.73
N VAL A 158 -22.17 8.01 -12.53
CA VAL A 158 -23.16 7.01 -12.12
C VAL A 158 -22.71 6.32 -10.84
N GLY A 159 -23.63 6.16 -9.89
CA GLY A 159 -23.36 5.60 -8.57
C GLY A 159 -22.94 6.61 -7.50
N ASN A 160 -22.47 7.81 -7.88
CA ASN A 160 -22.19 8.86 -6.90
C ASN A 160 -23.48 9.46 -6.34
N THR A 161 -23.37 10.13 -5.19
CA THR A 161 -24.49 10.91 -4.65
C THR A 161 -24.58 12.26 -5.35
N ALA A 162 -25.80 12.69 -5.68
CA ALA A 162 -26.10 14.03 -6.15
C ALA A 162 -27.29 14.61 -5.38
N THR A 163 -27.28 15.92 -5.16
CA THR A 163 -28.40 16.64 -4.56
C THR A 163 -29.00 17.61 -5.56
N ILE A 164 -30.32 17.65 -5.60
CA ILE A 164 -31.14 18.65 -6.26
C ILE A 164 -31.79 19.50 -5.16
N PHE A 165 -31.66 20.81 -5.21
CA PHE A 165 -32.13 21.71 -4.15
C PHE A 165 -32.50 23.07 -4.72
N SER A 166 -33.13 23.90 -3.89
CA SER A 166 -33.46 25.28 -4.25
C SER A 166 -32.37 26.24 -3.76
N SER A 167 -31.90 27.14 -4.62
CA SER A 167 -30.91 28.14 -4.20
C SER A 167 -31.50 29.28 -3.35
N THR A 168 -32.83 29.39 -3.28
CA THR A 168 -33.54 30.39 -2.46
C THR A 168 -34.07 29.77 -1.17
N ASN A 169 -34.23 28.45 -1.12
CA ASN A 169 -34.53 27.69 0.09
C ASN A 169 -33.70 26.40 0.13
N THR A 170 -32.52 26.49 0.75
CA THR A 170 -31.55 25.38 0.85
C THR A 170 -31.95 24.29 1.83
N THR A 171 -33.01 24.50 2.62
CA THR A 171 -33.55 23.47 3.52
C THR A 171 -34.41 22.45 2.78
N ASN A 172 -34.92 22.79 1.60
CA ASN A 172 -35.67 21.88 0.74
C ASN A 172 -34.75 21.27 -0.32
N PHE A 173 -34.68 19.94 -0.34
CA PHE A 173 -33.79 19.22 -1.24
C PHE A 173 -34.25 17.79 -1.50
N MET A 174 -33.70 17.18 -2.53
CA MET A 174 -33.68 15.75 -2.79
C MET A 174 -32.24 15.31 -2.98
N GLU A 175 -31.83 14.27 -2.28
CA GLU A 175 -30.54 13.62 -2.46
C GLU A 175 -30.74 12.17 -2.87
N GLY A 176 -29.91 11.72 -3.82
CA GLY A 176 -30.04 10.39 -4.39
C GLY A 176 -28.78 9.93 -5.09
N THR A 177 -28.78 8.66 -5.48
CA THR A 177 -27.71 8.09 -6.31
C THR A 177 -27.92 8.51 -7.75
N VAL A 178 -26.86 8.97 -8.43
CA VAL A 178 -26.88 9.24 -9.87
C VAL A 178 -27.14 7.92 -10.60
N LYS A 179 -28.34 7.80 -11.17
CA LYS A 179 -28.75 6.66 -12.01
C LYS A 179 -28.22 6.82 -13.43
N SER A 180 -28.27 8.04 -13.97
CA SER A 180 -27.71 8.35 -15.29
C SER A 180 -27.32 9.82 -15.41
N TRP A 181 -26.28 10.08 -16.20
CA TRP A 181 -25.87 11.42 -16.62
C TRP A 181 -25.47 11.36 -18.10
N ASN A 182 -26.02 12.27 -18.90
CA ASN A 182 -25.64 12.40 -20.30
C ASN A 182 -25.50 13.88 -20.65
N ALA A 183 -24.26 14.30 -20.94
CA ALA A 183 -23.96 15.70 -21.24
C ALA A 183 -24.57 16.18 -22.57
N ALA A 184 -24.76 15.28 -23.54
CA ALA A 184 -25.35 15.61 -24.84
C ALA A 184 -26.87 15.85 -24.73
N THR A 185 -27.59 15.00 -23.98
CA THR A 185 -29.01 15.23 -23.69
C THR A 185 -29.24 16.25 -22.58
N ARG A 186 -28.19 16.54 -21.80
CA ARG A 186 -28.17 17.49 -20.66
C ARG A 186 -29.09 17.04 -19.52
N GLN A 187 -29.25 15.72 -19.36
CA GLN A 187 -30.15 15.14 -18.38
C GLN A 187 -29.38 14.40 -17.30
N LEU A 188 -29.73 14.72 -16.05
CA LEU A 188 -29.32 13.99 -14.86
C LEU A 188 -30.55 13.27 -14.30
N THR A 189 -30.44 11.97 -14.09
CA THR A 189 -31.43 11.20 -13.32
C THR A 189 -30.80 10.71 -12.03
N ILE A 190 -31.46 11.00 -10.91
CA ILE A 190 -31.11 10.45 -9.60
C ILE A 190 -32.22 9.52 -9.12
N THR A 191 -31.85 8.44 -8.46
CA THR A 191 -32.79 7.67 -7.64
C THR A 191 -32.78 8.28 -6.24
N VAL A 192 -33.85 8.99 -5.90
CA VAL A 192 -34.02 9.71 -4.64
C VAL A 192 -34.04 8.73 -3.48
N ARG A 193 -33.20 9.02 -2.49
CA ARG A 193 -33.06 8.26 -1.25
C ARG A 193 -33.43 9.08 -0.03
N LYS A 194 -33.29 10.40 -0.10
CA LYS A 194 -33.64 11.33 0.96
C LYS A 194 -34.23 12.60 0.37
N ALA A 195 -35.23 13.14 1.05
CA ALA A 195 -35.80 14.41 0.70
C ALA A 195 -36.22 15.19 1.95
N GLN A 196 -36.14 16.51 1.87
CA GLN A 196 -36.71 17.42 2.85
C GLN A 196 -37.68 18.36 2.12
N GLY A 197 -38.90 18.50 2.67
CA GLY A 197 -39.97 19.29 2.07
C GLY A 197 -40.83 18.54 1.04
N THR A 198 -40.89 17.20 1.11
CA THR A 198 -41.70 16.35 0.20
C THR A 198 -43.08 16.93 -0.09
N GLY A 199 -43.46 16.95 -1.37
CA GLY A 199 -44.69 17.56 -1.87
C GLY A 199 -44.56 19.03 -2.24
N SER A 200 -43.52 19.73 -1.76
CA SER A 200 -43.23 21.12 -2.16
C SER A 200 -42.53 21.17 -3.53
N ALA A 201 -42.60 22.33 -4.20
CA ALA A 201 -41.83 22.60 -5.40
C ALA A 201 -40.48 23.24 -5.07
N LEU A 202 -39.39 22.70 -5.62
CA LEU A 202 -38.11 23.39 -5.70
C LEU A 202 -38.18 24.43 -6.82
N THR A 203 -37.89 25.69 -6.53
CA THR A 203 -37.73 26.77 -7.49
C THR A 203 -36.28 27.26 -7.48
N SER A 204 -35.82 27.91 -8.56
CA SER A 204 -34.41 28.29 -8.73
C SER A 204 -33.48 27.08 -8.51
N VAL A 205 -33.77 26.01 -9.23
CA VAL A 205 -33.23 24.68 -8.97
C VAL A 205 -31.74 24.65 -9.28
N ARG A 206 -30.98 24.01 -8.40
CA ARG A 206 -29.57 23.69 -8.59
C ARG A 206 -29.33 22.22 -8.32
N ALA A 207 -28.32 21.68 -9.00
CA ALA A 207 -27.89 20.32 -8.82
C ALA A 207 -26.36 20.23 -8.78
N GLY A 208 -25.84 19.25 -8.06
CA GLY A 208 -24.40 18.98 -7.97
C GLY A 208 -24.08 17.79 -7.07
N PRO A 209 -22.79 17.55 -6.79
CA PRO A 209 -22.35 16.45 -5.94
C PRO A 209 -23.06 16.47 -4.58
N GLY A 210 -23.39 15.30 -4.01
CA GLY A 210 -24.04 15.17 -2.69
C GLY A 210 -23.38 16.07 -1.63
N TYR A 211 -24.16 16.72 -0.76
CA TYR A 211 -23.56 17.44 0.39
C TYR A 211 -23.62 16.65 1.68
N MET A 212 -24.48 15.64 1.83
CA MET A 212 -24.53 14.88 3.07
C MET A 212 -23.55 13.71 3.01
N PRO A 213 -22.44 13.75 3.75
CA PRO A 213 -21.67 12.55 3.96
C PRO A 213 -22.52 11.53 4.72
N PHE A 214 -22.20 10.26 4.52
CA PHE A 214 -22.84 9.16 5.20
C PHE A 214 -21.84 8.03 5.39
N TYR A 215 -22.19 7.11 6.29
CA TYR A 215 -21.50 5.84 6.48
C TYR A 215 -22.53 4.74 6.72
N TYR A 216 -22.08 3.49 6.71
CA TYR A 216 -22.91 2.34 7.06
C TYR A 216 -22.52 1.77 8.43
N THR A 217 -23.52 1.52 9.28
CA THR A 217 -23.38 0.62 10.43
C THR A 217 -23.77 -0.80 10.02
N TYR A 218 -23.19 -1.79 10.70
CA TYR A 218 -23.40 -3.22 10.42
C TYR A 218 -24.07 -3.91 11.61
N SER A 219 -25.09 -4.71 11.34
CA SER A 219 -25.85 -5.48 12.34
C SER A 219 -25.83 -7.00 12.11
N GLY A 220 -25.05 -7.47 11.12
CA GLY A 220 -24.90 -8.89 10.83
C GLY A 220 -23.92 -9.60 11.75
N THR A 221 -23.58 -10.85 11.43
CA THR A 221 -22.79 -11.74 12.29
C THR A 221 -21.32 -11.88 11.86
N ASN A 222 -20.94 -11.43 10.67
CA ASN A 222 -19.56 -11.55 10.21
C ASN A 222 -18.63 -10.62 10.99
N ALA A 223 -17.40 -11.06 11.27
CA ALA A 223 -16.41 -10.22 11.90
C ALA A 223 -15.92 -9.12 10.94
N ALA A 224 -15.61 -7.93 11.48
CA ALA A 224 -15.09 -6.83 10.67
C ALA A 224 -13.77 -7.22 9.98
N LEU A 225 -13.62 -6.81 8.73
CA LEU A 225 -12.41 -7.03 7.91
C LEU A 225 -12.02 -8.51 7.75
N SER A 226 -12.94 -9.47 7.91
CA SER A 226 -12.67 -10.90 7.83
C SER A 226 -12.54 -11.41 6.38
N TYR A 227 -11.76 -10.73 5.54
CA TYR A 227 -11.44 -11.20 4.20
C TYR A 227 -10.61 -12.47 4.25
N THR A 228 -10.99 -13.46 3.45
CA THR A 228 -10.19 -14.68 3.27
C THR A 228 -9.38 -14.55 1.99
N TYR A 229 -8.09 -14.84 2.06
CA TYR A 229 -7.18 -14.80 0.91
C TYR A 229 -6.80 -16.21 0.45
N THR A 230 -6.73 -16.38 -0.86
CA THR A 230 -6.24 -17.58 -1.55
C THR A 230 -4.90 -17.29 -2.21
N ALA A 231 -4.27 -18.30 -2.81
CA ALA A 231 -3.03 -18.13 -3.57
C ALA A 231 -3.15 -17.17 -4.77
N THR A 232 -4.38 -16.84 -5.21
CA THR A 232 -4.66 -15.96 -6.34
C THR A 232 -5.33 -14.64 -5.96
N GLY A 233 -5.45 -14.34 -4.66
CA GLY A 233 -6.07 -13.10 -4.15
C GLY A 233 -7.28 -13.36 -3.24
N VAL A 234 -8.07 -12.32 -2.98
CA VAL A 234 -9.24 -12.40 -2.09
C VAL A 234 -10.27 -13.42 -2.60
N SER A 235 -10.83 -14.20 -1.68
CA SER A 235 -11.90 -15.15 -1.97
C SER A 235 -13.25 -14.43 -2.12
N THR A 236 -13.77 -14.41 -3.34
CA THR A 236 -15.03 -13.73 -3.69
C THR A 236 -16.28 -14.54 -3.33
N THR A 237 -16.11 -15.78 -2.88
CA THR A 237 -17.22 -16.70 -2.56
C THR A 237 -17.60 -16.70 -1.09
N THR A 238 -16.87 -15.97 -0.24
CA THR A 238 -17.19 -15.89 1.19
C THR A 238 -18.42 -15.03 1.44
N PRO A 239 -19.26 -15.35 2.44
CA PRO A 239 -20.42 -14.53 2.82
C PRO A 239 -20.03 -13.08 3.12
N PHE A 240 -18.92 -12.87 3.84
CA PHE A 240 -18.41 -11.55 4.16
C PHE A 240 -18.06 -10.74 2.90
N TYR A 241 -17.33 -11.32 1.94
CA TYR A 241 -17.02 -10.63 0.69
C TYR A 241 -18.29 -10.24 -0.07
N GLN A 242 -19.25 -11.17 -0.17
CA GLN A 242 -20.51 -10.96 -0.90
C GLN A 242 -21.37 -9.87 -0.26
N GLU A 243 -21.46 -9.83 1.08
CA GLU A 243 -22.14 -8.75 1.82
C GLU A 243 -21.49 -7.39 1.54
N CYS A 244 -20.16 -7.31 1.64
CA CYS A 244 -19.42 -6.07 1.38
C CYS A 244 -19.50 -5.59 -0.07
N ASN A 245 -19.66 -6.50 -1.04
CA ASN A 245 -19.77 -6.20 -2.46
C ASN A 245 -21.21 -6.16 -3.01
N ALA A 246 -22.21 -6.24 -2.13
CA ALA A 246 -23.61 -6.05 -2.51
C ALA A 246 -23.90 -4.57 -2.83
N ASP A 247 -24.82 -4.34 -3.76
CA ASP A 247 -25.23 -2.99 -4.14
C ASP A 247 -26.06 -2.33 -3.04
N ASP A 248 -25.86 -1.04 -2.86
CA ASP A 248 -26.59 -0.23 -1.89
C ASP A 248 -28.12 -0.30 -2.12
N GLY A 249 -28.84 -0.72 -1.08
CA GLY A 249 -30.28 -0.90 -1.04
C GLY A 249 -30.72 -2.36 -1.13
N THR A 250 -29.78 -3.29 -1.31
CA THR A 250 -30.09 -4.73 -1.45
C THR A 250 -30.07 -5.51 -0.15
N LEU A 251 -29.44 -4.97 0.90
CA LEU A 251 -29.29 -5.64 2.21
C LEU A 251 -29.85 -4.78 3.35
N THR A 252 -30.39 -5.44 4.37
CA THR A 252 -30.86 -4.81 5.62
C THR A 252 -29.82 -4.83 6.74
N THR A 253 -28.76 -5.63 6.60
CA THR A 253 -27.66 -5.76 7.57
C THR A 253 -26.76 -4.53 7.62
N PHE A 254 -26.83 -3.67 6.59
CA PHE A 254 -26.17 -2.37 6.55
C PHE A 254 -27.21 -1.26 6.67
N THR A 255 -27.07 -0.45 7.71
CA THR A 255 -27.94 0.71 7.94
C THR A 255 -27.17 1.99 7.61
N ARG A 256 -27.70 2.79 6.69
CA ARG A 256 -27.13 4.10 6.35
C ARG A 256 -27.34 5.07 7.50
N VAL A 257 -26.28 5.80 7.85
CA VAL A 257 -26.32 6.91 8.79
C VAL A 257 -25.82 8.17 8.08
N ASP A 258 -26.68 9.16 7.93
CA ASP A 258 -26.30 10.45 7.38
C ASP A 258 -25.65 11.31 8.46
N VAL A 259 -24.57 12.00 8.10
CA VAL A 259 -23.87 12.95 8.96
C VAL A 259 -24.42 14.35 8.68
N THR A 260 -25.13 14.91 9.66
CA THR A 260 -25.78 16.22 9.57
C THR A 260 -25.21 17.17 10.61
N ALA A 261 -25.63 18.44 10.56
CA ALA A 261 -25.26 19.44 11.55
C ALA A 261 -25.69 19.07 12.99
N SER A 262 -26.66 18.16 13.15
CA SER A 262 -27.15 17.68 14.45
C SER A 262 -26.57 16.32 14.85
N SER A 263 -25.73 15.69 14.02
CA SER A 263 -25.10 14.41 14.35
C SER A 263 -24.14 14.60 15.52
N SER A 264 -24.27 13.78 16.57
CA SER A 264 -23.38 13.82 17.73
C SER A 264 -21.93 13.52 17.39
N ASP A 265 -21.69 12.81 16.28
CA ASP A 265 -20.38 12.39 15.80
C ASP A 265 -19.83 13.30 14.67
N LEU A 266 -20.49 14.43 14.38
CA LEU A 266 -20.12 15.34 13.30
C LEU A 266 -18.65 15.77 13.35
N GLN A 267 -18.16 16.21 14.50
CA GLN A 267 -16.77 16.66 14.63
C GLN A 267 -15.78 15.51 14.47
N ASN A 268 -16.13 14.32 14.95
CA ASN A 268 -15.31 13.11 14.80
C ASN A 268 -15.22 12.70 13.33
N TYR A 269 -16.35 12.74 12.60
CA TYR A 269 -16.38 12.54 11.16
C TYR A 269 -15.56 13.58 10.40
N ALA A 270 -15.65 14.86 10.78
CA ALA A 270 -14.86 15.92 10.17
C ALA A 270 -13.35 15.71 10.37
N ASN A 271 -12.94 15.24 11.56
CA ASN A 271 -11.55 14.90 11.86
C ASN A 271 -11.07 13.69 11.03
N TRP A 272 -11.87 12.61 10.95
CA TRP A 272 -11.58 11.49 10.06
C TRP A 272 -11.41 11.96 8.61
N ARG A 273 -12.34 12.78 8.13
CA ARG A 273 -12.34 13.26 6.74
C ARG A 273 -11.08 14.07 6.45
N ALA A 274 -10.65 14.92 7.37
CA ALA A 274 -9.47 15.77 7.21
C ALA A 274 -8.14 15.01 7.34
N TYR A 275 -8.09 13.96 8.17
CA TYR A 275 -6.82 13.40 8.65
C TYR A 275 -6.67 11.89 8.53
N TYR A 276 -7.70 11.16 8.11
CA TYR A 276 -7.69 9.68 8.08
C TYR A 276 -8.39 9.05 6.87
N SER A 277 -9.07 9.84 6.04
CA SER A 277 -9.95 9.34 4.96
C SER A 277 -9.22 8.70 3.77
N THR A 278 -7.90 8.89 3.66
CA THR A 278 -7.05 8.20 2.69
C THR A 278 -5.85 7.56 3.39
N ARG A 279 -5.21 6.58 2.74
CA ARG A 279 -4.05 5.86 3.29
C ARG A 279 -2.93 6.81 3.72
N ILE A 280 -2.59 7.81 2.89
CA ILE A 280 -1.56 8.79 3.22
C ILE A 280 -1.96 9.70 4.38
N LEU A 281 -3.24 10.10 4.49
CA LEU A 281 -3.71 10.93 5.59
C LEU A 281 -3.61 10.15 6.90
N MET A 282 -4.12 8.91 6.93
CA MET A 282 -4.02 8.01 8.08
C MET A 282 -2.55 7.80 8.49
N ALA A 283 -1.66 7.50 7.54
CA ALA A 283 -0.25 7.27 7.80
C ALA A 283 0.41 8.51 8.43
N LYS A 284 0.22 9.71 7.83
CA LYS A 284 0.74 10.97 8.39
C LYS A 284 0.23 11.20 9.81
N SER A 285 -1.05 10.95 10.07
CA SER A 285 -1.64 11.17 11.38
C SER A 285 -1.08 10.22 12.42
N ALA A 286 -1.05 8.92 12.12
CA ALA A 286 -0.48 7.90 13.00
C ALA A 286 1.01 8.17 13.31
N LEU A 287 1.79 8.58 12.30
CA LEU A 287 3.21 8.89 12.46
C LEU A 287 3.42 10.16 13.31
N SER A 288 2.65 11.21 13.07
CA SER A 288 2.76 12.44 13.86
C SER A 288 2.50 12.20 15.36
N LEU A 289 1.54 11.31 15.68
CA LEU A 289 1.20 10.92 17.04
C LEU A 289 2.28 10.02 17.66
N SER A 290 2.80 9.07 16.87
CA SER A 290 3.83 8.12 17.34
C SER A 290 5.18 8.80 17.60
N PHE A 291 5.56 9.76 16.75
CA PHE A 291 6.83 10.49 16.88
C PHE A 291 6.78 11.65 17.88
N ARG A 292 5.60 11.97 18.45
CA ARG A 292 5.44 13.08 19.39
C ARG A 292 6.40 13.00 20.58
N ASN A 293 6.55 11.80 21.15
CA ASN A 293 7.40 11.56 22.33
C ASN A 293 8.84 11.16 21.97
N ILE A 294 9.16 11.08 20.67
CA ILE A 294 10.54 10.92 20.21
C ILE A 294 11.22 12.29 20.30
N GLY A 295 12.41 12.30 20.88
CA GLY A 295 13.21 13.50 21.10
C GLY A 295 14.70 13.24 20.85
N ASP A 296 15.54 14.13 21.35
CA ASP A 296 16.97 14.20 21.06
C ASP A 296 17.82 13.01 21.54
N ARG A 297 17.22 12.02 22.22
CA ARG A 297 17.81 10.71 22.52
C ARG A 297 18.02 9.86 21.26
N TYR A 298 17.37 10.21 20.17
CA TYR A 298 17.44 9.54 18.88
C TYR A 298 18.01 10.47 17.82
N ARG A 299 18.52 9.86 16.75
CA ARG A 299 18.79 10.53 15.50
C ARG A 299 17.78 10.03 14.47
N VAL A 300 17.08 10.91 13.78
CA VAL A 300 15.97 10.54 12.89
C VAL A 300 16.17 11.21 11.55
N GLY A 301 16.03 10.43 10.49
CA GLY A 301 15.95 10.88 9.10
C GLY A 301 14.67 10.39 8.45
N TYR A 302 14.43 10.88 7.23
CA TYR A 302 13.24 10.55 6.47
C TYR A 302 13.59 10.34 5.00
N THR A 303 12.90 9.42 4.35
CA THR A 303 12.86 9.38 2.89
C THR A 303 11.51 8.90 2.37
N ALA A 304 11.06 9.44 1.24
CA ALA A 304 9.94 8.83 0.53
C ALA A 304 10.39 7.52 -0.16
N ILE A 305 9.50 6.53 -0.25
CA ILE A 305 9.80 5.23 -0.86
C ILE A 305 10.27 5.37 -2.31
N SER A 306 9.71 6.34 -3.05
CA SER A 306 10.08 6.61 -4.45
C SER A 306 11.40 7.38 -4.61
N SER A 307 11.96 7.93 -3.53
CA SER A 307 13.20 8.70 -3.60
C SER A 307 14.37 7.76 -3.91
N ARG A 308 15.15 8.08 -4.95
CA ARG A 308 16.26 7.25 -5.44
C ARG A 308 17.62 7.65 -4.91
N THR A 309 17.72 8.84 -4.30
CA THR A 309 18.97 9.41 -3.80
C THR A 309 18.85 9.73 -2.31
N ALA A 310 19.99 9.98 -1.66
CA ALA A 310 20.10 10.53 -0.32
C ALA A 310 20.18 12.07 -0.36
N SER A 311 19.29 12.69 -1.14
CA SER A 311 19.26 14.14 -1.37
C SER A 311 17.89 14.61 -1.91
N GLY A 312 17.69 15.92 -1.98
CA GLY A 312 16.50 16.53 -2.56
C GLY A 312 15.32 16.64 -1.58
N SER A 313 14.17 17.12 -2.07
CA SER A 313 13.00 17.46 -1.25
C SER A 313 12.26 16.26 -0.63
N LYS A 314 12.56 15.03 -1.07
CA LYS A 314 11.99 13.78 -0.56
C LYS A 314 12.95 13.02 0.37
N PHE A 315 14.00 13.69 0.85
CA PHE A 315 15.01 13.11 1.71
C PHE A 315 15.40 14.12 2.82
N LEU A 316 15.55 13.60 4.03
CA LEU A 316 16.06 14.30 5.19
C LEU A 316 17.16 13.43 5.81
N ASP A 317 18.37 13.99 5.90
CA ASP A 317 19.49 13.32 6.56
C ASP A 317 19.15 12.93 7.99
N ILE A 318 19.76 11.83 8.46
CA ILE A 318 19.68 11.45 9.86
C ILE A 318 20.50 12.42 10.69
N ASP A 319 19.83 13.13 11.61
CA ASP A 319 20.48 13.94 12.63
C ASP A 319 19.78 13.82 13.99
N THR A 320 20.40 14.37 15.04
CA THR A 320 19.83 14.44 16.39
C THR A 320 18.42 15.02 16.30
N PHE A 321 17.44 14.32 16.86
CA PHE A 321 16.03 14.71 16.78
C PHE A 321 15.67 15.82 17.80
N ASP A 322 16.46 16.89 17.78
CA ASP A 322 16.21 18.13 18.50
C ASP A 322 15.08 18.94 17.84
N ALA A 323 14.79 20.13 18.36
CA ALA A 323 13.71 20.97 17.84
C ALA A 323 13.84 21.28 16.33
N THR A 324 15.07 21.48 15.83
CA THR A 324 15.30 21.80 14.42
C THR A 324 15.03 20.61 13.53
N GLN A 325 15.61 19.45 13.87
CA GLN A 325 15.43 18.23 13.08
C GLN A 325 14.00 17.70 13.18
N LYS A 326 13.37 17.82 14.34
CA LYS A 326 11.96 17.45 14.55
C LYS A 326 11.05 18.32 13.68
N LYS A 327 11.26 19.63 13.64
CA LYS A 327 10.52 20.51 12.72
C LYS A 327 10.71 20.08 11.26
N ALA A 328 11.95 19.83 10.83
CA ALA A 328 12.23 19.39 9.46
C ALA A 328 11.53 18.06 9.12
N PHE A 329 11.50 17.10 10.05
CA PHE A 329 10.80 15.82 9.90
C PHE A 329 9.28 15.99 9.78
N TYR A 330 8.67 16.84 10.61
CA TYR A 330 7.22 17.09 10.55
C TYR A 330 6.85 17.87 9.28
N ASP A 331 7.69 18.83 8.86
CA ASP A 331 7.50 19.58 7.60
C ASP A 331 7.53 18.63 6.39
N ILE A 332 8.53 17.73 6.29
CA ILE A 332 8.61 16.78 5.17
C ILE A 332 7.51 15.71 5.23
N LEU A 333 7.15 15.24 6.43
CA LEU A 333 6.06 14.28 6.63
C LEU A 333 4.72 14.85 6.17
N PHE A 334 4.36 16.06 6.63
CA PHE A 334 3.09 16.67 6.23
C PHE A 334 3.10 17.20 4.79
N GLY A 335 4.28 17.58 4.27
CA GLY A 335 4.49 17.97 2.88
C GLY A 335 4.46 16.82 1.86
N ALA A 336 4.53 15.56 2.29
CA ALA A 336 4.54 14.41 1.38
C ALA A 336 3.27 14.34 0.52
N THR A 337 3.41 14.10 -0.79
CA THR A 337 2.30 13.95 -1.74
C THR A 337 2.31 12.56 -2.35
N THR A 338 1.17 12.10 -2.86
CA THR A 338 1.03 10.79 -3.52
C THR A 338 1.25 10.92 -5.04
N GLY A 339 1.42 9.79 -5.73
CA GLY A 339 1.48 9.74 -7.20
C GLY A 339 2.80 9.22 -7.77
N SER A 340 3.67 8.67 -6.94
CA SER A 340 4.91 8.02 -7.37
C SER A 340 4.73 6.50 -7.55
N THR A 341 5.83 5.76 -7.70
CA THR A 341 5.86 4.29 -7.71
C THR A 341 6.24 3.72 -6.33
N THR A 342 6.08 2.39 -6.15
CA THR A 342 6.39 1.68 -4.89
C THR A 342 7.62 0.75 -5.02
N PRO A 343 8.85 1.27 -5.24
CA PRO A 343 10.05 0.46 -5.41
C PRO A 343 10.58 -0.06 -4.06
N LEU A 344 9.78 -0.88 -3.36
CA LEU A 344 9.99 -1.27 -1.96
C LEU A 344 11.40 -1.82 -1.70
N ARG A 345 11.88 -2.76 -2.54
CA ARG A 345 13.21 -3.35 -2.34
C ARG A 345 14.33 -2.33 -2.62
N GLY A 346 14.13 -1.45 -3.60
CA GLY A 346 15.04 -0.35 -3.91
C GLY A 346 15.15 0.67 -2.77
N ALA A 347 14.04 0.99 -2.11
CA ALA A 347 14.02 1.91 -0.97
C ALA A 347 14.78 1.36 0.24
N LEU A 348 14.55 0.09 0.59
CA LEU A 348 15.28 -0.59 1.67
C LEU A 348 16.77 -0.73 1.35
N SER A 349 17.09 -1.11 0.10
CA SER A 349 18.46 -1.16 -0.41
C SER A 349 19.17 0.19 -0.26
N LYS A 350 18.51 1.28 -0.68
CA LYS A 350 19.05 2.64 -0.54
C LYS A 350 19.30 3.00 0.93
N ALA A 351 18.40 2.64 1.85
CA ALA A 351 18.60 2.89 3.28
C ALA A 351 19.82 2.12 3.84
N GLY A 352 20.01 0.86 3.42
CA GLY A 352 21.22 0.10 3.76
C GLY A 352 22.49 0.75 3.23
N GLN A 353 22.49 1.18 1.96
CA GLN A 353 23.61 1.92 1.36
C GLN A 353 23.85 3.26 2.05
N TYR A 354 22.79 3.94 2.53
CA TYR A 354 22.92 5.20 3.26
C TYR A 354 23.67 5.00 4.59
N PHE A 355 23.36 3.94 5.34
CA PHE A 355 24.14 3.57 6.53
C PHE A 355 25.57 3.15 6.21
N ALA A 356 25.82 2.60 5.02
CA ALA A 356 27.16 2.26 4.55
C ALA A 356 27.94 3.46 3.95
N ASN A 357 27.35 4.65 3.93
CA ASN A 357 27.90 5.84 3.27
C ASN A 357 28.21 5.62 1.77
N LYS A 358 27.28 4.94 1.09
CA LYS A 358 27.36 4.57 -0.34
C LYS A 358 26.10 4.93 -1.13
N ALA A 359 25.09 5.53 -0.50
CA ALA A 359 23.85 5.84 -1.22
C ALA A 359 24.09 6.90 -2.32
N PRO A 360 23.35 6.86 -3.43
CA PRO A 360 23.48 7.84 -4.49
C PRO A 360 23.29 9.28 -3.98
N SER A 361 24.22 10.17 -4.33
CA SER A 361 24.25 11.59 -3.94
C SER A 361 24.35 11.86 -2.43
N GLN A 362 24.77 10.88 -1.64
CA GLN A 362 24.99 11.04 -0.21
C GLN A 362 26.19 11.96 0.06
N THR A 363 26.01 12.91 0.98
CA THR A 363 27.05 13.88 1.39
C THR A 363 27.44 13.78 2.87
N LYS A 364 26.65 13.06 3.67
CA LYS A 364 26.87 12.87 5.10
C LYS A 364 26.86 11.40 5.47
N ASP A 365 27.78 11.02 6.34
CA ASP A 365 27.78 9.70 6.97
C ASP A 365 26.86 9.73 8.20
N PRO A 366 25.75 8.98 8.23
CA PRO A 366 24.88 8.95 9.39
C PRO A 366 25.44 8.14 10.56
N VAL A 367 26.41 7.25 10.32
CA VAL A 367 26.98 6.36 11.34
C VAL A 367 28.18 7.04 12.00
N GLN A 368 28.02 7.38 13.28
CA GLN A 368 29.01 8.10 14.07
C GLN A 368 29.91 7.16 14.89
N TYR A 369 29.43 5.96 15.21
CA TYR A 369 30.13 5.00 16.06
C TYR A 369 29.87 3.56 15.61
N ALA A 370 30.87 2.68 15.77
CA ALA A 370 30.75 1.26 15.39
C ALA A 370 29.65 0.50 16.16
N CYS A 371 29.41 0.86 17.43
CA CYS A 371 28.38 0.24 18.28
C CYS A 371 27.00 0.92 18.15
N GLN A 372 26.83 1.87 17.21
CA GLN A 372 25.57 2.59 17.03
C GLN A 372 24.49 1.68 16.47
N LYS A 373 23.33 1.64 17.13
CA LYS A 373 22.16 0.92 16.61
C LYS A 373 21.56 1.72 15.45
N ASN A 374 21.31 1.05 14.32
CA ASN A 374 20.75 1.65 13.11
C ASN A 374 19.46 0.91 12.72
N PHE A 375 18.36 1.64 12.58
CA PHE A 375 17.05 1.09 12.26
C PHE A 375 16.49 1.73 10.98
N THR A 376 15.84 0.91 10.17
CA THR A 376 14.98 1.36 9.06
C THR A 376 13.55 0.95 9.37
N ILE A 377 12.64 1.91 9.35
CA ILE A 377 11.20 1.66 9.50
C ILE A 377 10.54 2.04 8.18
N LEU A 378 9.90 1.09 7.51
CA LEU A 378 9.17 1.32 6.27
C LEU A 378 7.68 1.14 6.49
N SER A 379 6.88 2.11 6.06
CA SER A 379 5.42 2.05 6.07
C SER A 379 4.89 2.14 4.64
N THR A 380 4.10 1.16 4.21
CA THR A 380 3.55 1.04 2.85
C THR A 380 2.18 0.36 2.87
N ASP A 381 1.36 0.65 1.86
CA ASP A 381 0.09 -0.02 1.60
C ASP A 381 0.17 -1.07 0.47
N GLY A 382 1.32 -1.17 -0.21
CA GLY A 382 1.49 -1.94 -1.43
C GLY A 382 2.48 -3.09 -1.29
N TYR A 383 2.24 -4.15 -2.08
CA TYR A 383 3.22 -5.20 -2.31
C TYR A 383 4.40 -4.68 -3.16
N TRP A 384 5.54 -5.38 -3.13
CA TRP A 384 6.70 -5.02 -3.96
C TRP A 384 6.36 -5.12 -5.45
N ASN A 385 6.67 -4.08 -6.24
CA ASN A 385 6.50 -4.11 -7.70
C ASN A 385 7.85 -4.21 -8.42
N THR A 386 8.09 -5.34 -9.09
CA THR A 386 9.39 -5.64 -9.71
C THR A 386 9.72 -4.75 -10.91
N GLY A 387 8.69 -4.21 -11.60
CA GLY A 387 8.86 -3.48 -12.87
C GLY A 387 9.37 -2.03 -12.75
N SER A 388 9.35 -1.43 -11.55
CA SER A 388 9.79 -0.03 -11.33
C SER A 388 11.03 0.10 -10.45
N GLU A 389 11.62 -1.03 -10.06
CA GLU A 389 12.69 -1.07 -9.05
C GLU A 389 14.09 -0.87 -9.62
N VAL A 390 14.34 -1.10 -10.91
CA VAL A 390 15.73 -1.17 -11.41
C VAL A 390 16.05 -0.04 -12.37
N THR A 391 16.96 0.84 -11.95
CA THR A 391 17.85 1.60 -12.82
C THR A 391 19.29 1.16 -12.54
N GLY A 392 20.25 1.49 -13.40
CA GLY A 392 21.65 1.07 -13.21
C GLY A 392 22.28 1.48 -11.87
N SER A 393 21.70 2.44 -11.14
CA SER A 393 22.17 2.95 -9.85
C SER A 393 21.13 2.88 -8.73
N TYR A 394 19.96 2.28 -8.96
CA TYR A 394 18.90 2.18 -7.96
C TYR A 394 18.12 0.88 -8.15
N GLY A 395 17.87 0.17 -7.06
CA GLY A 395 17.13 -1.08 -7.04
C GLY A 395 17.57 -1.97 -5.90
N PRO A 396 17.24 -3.28 -5.90
CA PRO A 396 17.68 -4.22 -4.88
C PRO A 396 19.17 -4.52 -5.04
N LEU A 397 20.01 -3.56 -4.65
CA LEU A 397 21.45 -3.55 -4.87
C LEU A 397 22.22 -3.64 -3.54
N ASP A 398 23.23 -4.48 -3.47
CA ASP A 398 24.15 -4.50 -2.33
C ASP A 398 24.98 -3.20 -2.25
N VAL A 399 25.85 -3.10 -1.25
CA VAL A 399 26.73 -1.92 -1.05
C VAL A 399 27.77 -1.72 -2.16
N ASN A 400 27.96 -2.71 -3.02
CA ASN A 400 28.87 -2.70 -4.16
C ASN A 400 28.14 -2.53 -5.50
N ASN A 401 26.83 -2.20 -5.47
CA ASN A 401 25.95 -2.07 -6.63
C ASN A 401 25.69 -3.37 -7.42
N ASN A 402 25.90 -4.54 -6.82
CA ASN A 402 25.47 -5.82 -7.40
C ASN A 402 24.02 -6.11 -6.99
N ARG A 403 23.29 -6.90 -7.78
CA ARG A 403 21.96 -7.36 -7.36
C ARG A 403 22.09 -8.22 -6.10
N VAL A 404 21.30 -7.90 -5.07
CA VAL A 404 21.24 -8.69 -3.83
C VAL A 404 20.83 -10.14 -4.12
N GLY A 405 19.90 -10.36 -5.06
CA GLY A 405 19.41 -11.71 -5.39
C GLY A 405 18.63 -12.37 -4.25
N GLN A 406 18.37 -13.67 -4.36
CA GLN A 406 17.77 -14.43 -3.26
C GLN A 406 18.86 -14.97 -2.34
N GLN A 407 18.94 -14.42 -1.12
CA GLN A 407 19.94 -14.79 -0.11
C GLN A 407 19.46 -15.94 0.80
N ASP A 408 18.16 -16.26 0.80
CA ASP A 408 17.59 -17.28 1.68
C ASP A 408 17.80 -18.73 1.17
N GLY A 409 18.34 -18.90 -0.05
CA GLY A 409 18.57 -20.20 -0.69
C GLY A 409 17.31 -20.89 -1.27
N PRO A 410 17.45 -21.93 -2.10
CA PRO A 410 16.32 -22.68 -2.66
C PRO A 410 15.90 -23.91 -1.80
N PRO A 411 14.59 -24.25 -1.73
CA PRO A 411 13.42 -23.39 -1.88
C PRO A 411 12.76 -23.11 -0.52
N THR A 412 12.65 -21.85 -0.13
CA THR A 412 11.67 -21.42 0.88
C THR A 412 10.26 -21.77 0.40
N GLU A 413 9.45 -22.37 1.28
CA GLU A 413 8.05 -22.68 0.99
C GLU A 413 7.23 -21.38 0.91
N ARG A 414 6.11 -21.41 0.16
CA ARG A 414 5.15 -20.30 0.24
C ARG A 414 4.64 -20.20 1.68
N PRO A 415 4.53 -18.99 2.26
CA PRO A 415 4.45 -17.69 1.60
C PRO A 415 5.78 -16.92 1.48
N MET A 416 6.91 -17.47 1.93
CA MET A 416 8.23 -16.79 1.95
C MET A 416 8.96 -16.81 0.60
N ARG A 417 8.38 -17.45 -0.42
CA ARG A 417 8.99 -17.63 -1.74
C ARG A 417 8.77 -16.40 -2.63
N ASP A 418 9.76 -15.50 -2.72
CA ASP A 418 9.81 -14.43 -3.74
C ASP A 418 10.13 -15.05 -5.12
N SER A 419 9.16 -15.06 -6.02
CA SER A 419 9.31 -15.67 -7.35
C SER A 419 8.65 -14.80 -8.41
N GLY A 420 9.27 -13.65 -8.73
CA GLY A 420 9.17 -13.07 -10.07
C GLY A 420 9.98 -13.91 -11.04
N VAL A 421 9.35 -14.87 -11.71
CA VAL A 421 10.02 -15.62 -12.79
C VAL A 421 9.93 -14.77 -14.05
N ASP A 422 11.06 -14.24 -14.53
CA ASP A 422 11.21 -13.95 -15.96
C ASP A 422 11.05 -15.29 -16.68
N ARG A 423 9.86 -15.56 -17.21
CA ARG A 423 9.60 -16.76 -18.02
C ARG A 423 10.30 -16.59 -19.36
N ILE A 424 11.61 -16.84 -19.42
CA ILE A 424 12.25 -17.19 -20.68
C ILE A 424 11.72 -18.57 -21.05
N THR A 425 10.71 -18.58 -21.91
CA THR A 425 10.13 -19.81 -22.43
C THR A 425 11.06 -20.32 -23.53
N SER A 426 12.07 -21.12 -23.16
CA SER A 426 12.86 -21.87 -24.13
C SER A 426 12.03 -23.06 -24.60
N VAL A 427 11.34 -22.91 -25.73
CA VAL A 427 10.62 -24.01 -26.37
C VAL A 427 11.64 -24.89 -27.09
N PHE A 428 11.87 -26.10 -26.58
CA PHE A 428 12.55 -27.15 -27.32
C PHE A 428 11.49 -28.06 -27.95
N ASN A 429 11.38 -28.01 -29.27
CA ASN A 429 10.60 -28.99 -30.01
C ASN A 429 11.43 -30.28 -30.09
N TYR A 430 10.94 -31.37 -29.54
CA TYR A 430 11.48 -32.69 -29.84
C TYR A 430 10.39 -33.49 -30.58
N THR A 431 10.76 -34.06 -31.72
CA THR A 431 9.91 -34.97 -32.47
C THR A 431 10.33 -36.38 -32.10
N THR A 432 9.41 -37.16 -31.53
CA THR A 432 9.59 -38.60 -31.38
C THR A 432 8.65 -39.32 -32.34
N THR A 433 9.22 -40.06 -33.27
CA THR A 433 8.47 -40.95 -34.16
C THR A 433 8.28 -42.28 -33.46
N ARG A 434 7.04 -42.65 -33.14
CA ARG A 434 6.71 -43.99 -32.65
C ARG A 434 5.95 -44.74 -33.73
N THR A 435 6.60 -45.71 -34.35
CA THR A 435 5.95 -46.67 -35.25
C THR A 435 5.19 -47.68 -34.40
N VAL A 436 3.87 -47.78 -34.61
CA VAL A 436 3.04 -48.83 -34.01
C VAL A 436 2.71 -49.83 -35.11
N ASP A 437 3.32 -51.00 -35.05
CA ASP A 437 2.97 -52.10 -35.95
C ASP A 437 1.82 -52.88 -35.32
N THR A 438 0.67 -52.92 -35.99
CA THR A 438 -0.53 -53.56 -35.46
C THR A 438 -0.78 -54.82 -36.27
N GLN A 439 -0.38 -55.98 -35.74
CA GLN A 439 -0.75 -57.27 -36.35
C GLN A 439 -2.18 -57.64 -35.96
N GLY A 440 -3.12 -57.52 -36.90
CA GLY A 440 -4.44 -58.11 -36.79
C GLY A 440 -4.42 -59.55 -37.29
N ALA A 441 -4.70 -60.52 -36.42
CA ALA A 441 -4.93 -61.90 -36.84
C ALA A 441 -6.40 -62.06 -37.23
N THR A 442 -6.68 -62.12 -38.54
CA THR A 442 -7.97 -62.59 -39.07
C THR A 442 -7.83 -64.05 -39.52
N THR A 443 -8.78 -64.88 -39.12
CA THR A 443 -8.82 -66.29 -39.50
C THR A 443 -9.12 -66.41 -41.00
N ARG A 444 -8.18 -67.02 -41.74
CA ARG A 444 -8.27 -67.50 -43.14
C ARG A 444 -7.79 -66.52 -44.24
N THR A 445 -6.60 -66.84 -44.76
CA THR A 445 -6.09 -66.76 -46.15
C THR A 445 -6.42 -65.51 -46.97
N ASP A 446 -5.59 -64.48 -46.85
CA ASP A 446 -4.76 -63.89 -47.94
C ASP A 446 -4.20 -62.54 -47.48
N TYR A 447 -2.87 -62.41 -47.57
CA TYR A 447 -2.14 -61.26 -47.03
C TYR A 447 -2.34 -60.00 -47.89
N SER A 448 -2.85 -58.95 -47.28
CA SER A 448 -2.60 -57.57 -47.71
C SER A 448 -2.25 -56.73 -46.48
N ASN A 449 -1.01 -56.24 -46.42
CA ASN A 449 -0.56 -55.37 -45.33
C ASN A 449 -1.18 -53.99 -45.52
N VAL A 450 -2.20 -53.65 -44.73
CA VAL A 450 -2.73 -52.28 -44.67
C VAL A 450 -2.00 -51.55 -43.54
N THR A 451 -0.96 -50.81 -43.89
CA THR A 451 -0.26 -49.93 -42.94
C THR A 451 -1.08 -48.65 -42.77
N THR A 452 -1.70 -48.47 -41.60
CA THR A 452 -2.30 -47.19 -41.20
C THR A 452 -1.38 -46.48 -40.23
N SER A 453 -0.73 -45.42 -40.69
CA SER A 453 0.10 -44.55 -39.84
C SER A 453 -0.75 -43.44 -39.25
N ALA A 454 -0.96 -43.45 -37.94
CA ALA A 454 -1.56 -42.32 -37.21
C ALA A 454 -0.44 -41.53 -36.51
N THR A 455 -0.26 -40.27 -36.90
CA THR A 455 0.63 -39.34 -36.21
C THR A 455 -0.16 -38.60 -35.13
N THR A 456 0.19 -38.79 -33.86
CA THR A 456 -0.37 -37.99 -32.76
C THR A 456 0.69 -37.06 -32.20
N THR A 457 0.49 -35.76 -32.39
CA THR A 457 1.35 -34.70 -31.85
C THR A 457 0.89 -34.35 -30.44
N TYR A 458 1.79 -34.41 -29.45
CA TYR A 458 1.51 -33.92 -28.10
C TYR A 458 2.34 -32.66 -27.82
N SER A 459 1.69 -31.62 -27.30
CA SER A 459 2.35 -30.47 -26.69
C SER A 459 2.04 -30.46 -25.20
N GLY A 460 3.09 -30.42 -24.38
CA GLY A 460 2.95 -30.36 -22.92
C GLY A 460 4.26 -29.95 -22.25
N PRO A 461 4.21 -29.29 -21.08
CA PRO A 461 5.39 -28.94 -20.33
C PRO A 461 6.14 -30.20 -19.86
N PRO A 462 7.47 -30.13 -19.64
CA PRO A 462 8.23 -31.29 -19.19
C PRO A 462 7.74 -31.73 -17.81
N ALA A 463 7.28 -32.97 -17.69
CA ALA A 463 7.04 -33.59 -16.40
C ALA A 463 8.39 -33.81 -15.71
N ALA A 464 8.62 -33.12 -14.59
CA ALA A 464 9.70 -33.45 -13.68
C ALA A 464 9.49 -34.89 -13.20
N THR A 465 10.40 -35.79 -13.59
CA THR A 465 10.58 -37.17 -13.09
C THR A 465 9.33 -37.80 -12.46
N GLY A 466 8.42 -38.29 -13.30
CA GLY A 466 7.26 -39.05 -12.88
C GLY A 466 6.89 -40.06 -13.96
N ARG A 467 6.75 -41.33 -13.57
CA ARG A 467 6.36 -42.45 -14.42
C ARG A 467 5.01 -42.13 -15.08
N LEU A 468 4.98 -41.99 -16.41
CA LEU A 468 3.73 -41.84 -17.18
C LEU A 468 2.87 -43.10 -17.02
N SER A 469 1.80 -43.02 -16.24
CA SER A 469 0.72 -44.02 -16.24
C SER A 469 -0.46 -43.45 -17.02
N THR A 470 -0.65 -43.92 -18.25
CA THR A 470 -1.82 -43.60 -19.06
C THR A 470 -2.84 -44.73 -18.92
N THR A 471 -4.03 -44.41 -18.42
CA THR A 471 -5.19 -45.30 -18.47
C THR A 471 -5.90 -45.07 -19.80
N PHE A 472 -6.02 -46.12 -20.62
CA PHE A 472 -6.83 -46.07 -21.84
C PHE A 472 -8.27 -46.51 -21.51
N THR A 473 -9.24 -45.61 -21.68
CA THR A 473 -10.66 -45.98 -21.75
C THR A 473 -11.08 -45.90 -23.21
N GLY A 474 -11.04 -47.03 -23.91
CA GLY A 474 -11.52 -47.13 -25.28
C GLY A 474 -13.02 -47.45 -25.32
N TYR A 475 -13.83 -46.54 -25.85
CA TYR A 475 -15.22 -46.82 -26.20
C TYR A 475 -15.27 -47.44 -27.61
N LEU A 476 -15.65 -48.71 -27.71
CA LEU A 476 -15.96 -49.38 -28.98
C LEU A 476 -17.36 -48.97 -29.44
N GLY A 477 -17.46 -47.84 -30.14
CA GLY A 477 -18.68 -47.43 -30.86
C GLY A 477 -18.68 -47.98 -32.28
N GLY A 478 -19.04 -49.25 -32.46
CA GLY A 478 -19.21 -49.85 -33.78
C GLY A 478 -20.66 -49.81 -34.26
N THR A 479 -20.97 -49.00 -35.27
CA THR A 479 -22.27 -49.03 -35.95
C THR A 479 -22.23 -50.12 -37.02
N ILE A 480 -22.89 -51.26 -36.76
CA ILE A 480 -23.10 -52.31 -37.76
C ILE A 480 -24.28 -51.90 -38.65
N ARG A 481 -23.99 -51.48 -39.89
CA ARG A 481 -24.98 -51.48 -40.98
C ARG A 481 -24.81 -52.78 -41.76
N ARG A 482 -25.81 -53.66 -41.68
CA ARG A 482 -25.98 -54.79 -42.59
C ARG A 482 -26.76 -54.30 -43.82
N SER A 483 -26.17 -54.47 -44.99
CA SER A 483 -26.84 -54.53 -46.28
C SER A 483 -26.52 -55.92 -46.88
N PRO A 484 -27.41 -56.48 -47.71
CA PRO A 484 -27.62 -57.92 -47.88
C PRO A 484 -26.43 -58.71 -48.43
#